data_AF-A0A2V7QGW7-F1
#
_entry.id   AF-A0A2V7QGW7-F1
#
_cell.length_a   1.000
_cell.length_b   1.000
_cell.length_c   1.000
_cell.angle_alpha   90.00
_cell.angle_beta   90.00
_cell.angle_gamma   90.00
#
_symmetry.space_group_name_H-M   'P 1'
#
loop_
_entity.id
_entity.type
_entity.pdbx_description
1 polymer ?
#
loop_
_entity_poly.entity_id
_entity_poly.type
_entity_poly.pdbx_seq_one_letter_code
_entity_poly.pdbx_strand_id
1 'polypeptide(L)'
;MAFAPRLSNLVIMSVDHTPAELPPGLLAEYLESAATQLRVLAELADRLAVAGNDAKALDRLRQETHKIRGSAGSYGFWEASRLAAGMEETAKDWVARPNDEDLNRGSVAQWFVVQLAEALQLEPPPAEERSSRPADAPPARPTPPAPPPAGTGPGAPEVIVVEDDPALAGLLEYGLRARGYRFVSFRNGRDALDALLALDVAGMQPLLLLDVDLPALDGYSILETLTRERPGQYRVVFTTVHGDESEQLRGLEAGALDYLVKPISLRVALEKIRRWVGR
;
A
#
# COMPACT_ATOMS: atom_id res chain seq x y z
N MET A 1 14.93 -50.98 -25.67
CA MET A 1 14.94 -50.40 -24.30
C MET A 1 14.80 -48.90 -24.43
N ALA A 2 13.60 -48.37 -24.23
CA ALA A 2 13.30 -46.94 -24.25
C ALA A 2 13.21 -46.44 -22.81
N PHE A 3 14.00 -45.43 -22.45
CA PHE A 3 13.91 -44.72 -21.18
C PHE A 3 13.33 -43.33 -21.45
N ALA A 4 12.10 -43.12 -21.02
CA ALA A 4 11.46 -41.81 -20.94
C ALA A 4 11.85 -41.14 -19.62
N PRO A 5 12.17 -39.83 -19.59
CA PRO A 5 12.22 -39.09 -18.35
C PRO A 5 10.81 -38.58 -18.01
N ARG A 6 10.36 -38.91 -16.79
CA ARG A 6 9.12 -38.44 -16.18
C ARG A 6 9.17 -36.92 -16.03
N LEU A 7 8.20 -36.24 -16.62
CA LEU A 7 7.86 -34.86 -16.25
C LEU A 7 7.24 -34.90 -14.86
N SER A 8 7.97 -34.40 -13.87
CA SER A 8 7.43 -34.14 -12.53
C SER A 8 6.39 -33.04 -12.63
N ASN A 9 5.15 -33.38 -12.27
CA ASN A 9 4.05 -32.46 -12.09
C ASN A 9 4.46 -31.33 -11.15
N LEU A 10 4.73 -30.14 -11.69
CA LEU A 10 4.65 -28.91 -10.92
C LEU A 10 3.16 -28.63 -10.74
N VAL A 11 2.61 -29.10 -9.62
CA VAL A 11 1.31 -28.66 -9.14
C VAL A 11 1.45 -27.16 -8.89
N ILE A 12 0.96 -26.34 -9.81
CA ILE A 12 0.61 -24.95 -9.49
C ILE A 12 -0.50 -25.08 -8.45
N MET A 13 -0.16 -24.89 -7.18
CA MET A 13 -1.15 -24.73 -6.13
C MET A 13 -1.93 -23.46 -6.47
N SER A 14 -3.02 -23.60 -7.22
CA SER A 14 -4.14 -22.67 -7.15
C SER A 14 -4.68 -22.80 -5.74
N VAL A 15 -4.17 -21.98 -4.84
CA VAL A 15 -4.76 -21.85 -3.51
C VAL A 15 -6.00 -20.99 -3.73
N ASP A 16 -7.17 -21.62 -3.73
CA ASP A 16 -8.46 -20.93 -3.66
C ASP A 16 -8.51 -20.13 -2.35
N HIS A 17 -7.98 -18.92 -2.40
CA HIS A 17 -8.03 -17.97 -1.30
C HIS A 17 -9.33 -17.19 -1.41
N THR A 18 -10.41 -17.81 -0.95
CA THR A 18 -11.64 -17.08 -0.61
C THR A 18 -11.24 -15.89 0.26
N PRO A 19 -11.47 -14.62 -0.16
CA PRO A 19 -11.16 -13.48 0.69
C PRO A 19 -11.87 -13.64 2.03
N ALA A 20 -11.22 -13.22 3.13
CA ALA A 20 -11.93 -13.06 4.40
C ALA A 20 -13.19 -12.22 4.10
N GLU A 21 -14.36 -12.59 4.65
CA GLU A 21 -15.60 -11.82 4.43
C GLU A 21 -15.31 -10.34 4.68
N LEU A 22 -15.20 -9.58 3.60
CA LEU A 22 -14.97 -8.15 3.66
C LEU A 22 -16.23 -7.53 4.25
N PRO A 23 -16.10 -6.47 5.06
CA PRO A 23 -17.27 -5.73 5.50
C PRO A 23 -18.16 -5.30 4.33
N PRO A 24 -19.49 -5.26 4.53
CA PRO A 24 -20.41 -4.70 3.56
C PRO A 24 -19.97 -3.28 3.14
N GLY A 25 -19.97 -3.00 1.85
CA GLY A 25 -19.63 -1.69 1.29
C GLY A 25 -18.14 -1.44 1.06
N LEU A 26 -17.23 -2.02 1.85
CA LEU A 26 -15.79 -1.71 1.74
C LEU A 26 -15.18 -2.17 0.41
N LEU A 27 -15.65 -3.31 -0.13
CA LEU A 27 -15.23 -3.76 -1.46
C LEU A 27 -15.68 -2.77 -2.55
N ALA A 28 -16.88 -2.18 -2.42
CA ALA A 28 -17.38 -1.20 -3.37
C ALA A 28 -16.58 0.11 -3.28
N GLU A 29 -16.31 0.60 -2.07
CA GLU A 29 -15.45 1.78 -1.84
C GLU A 29 -14.04 1.56 -2.41
N TYR A 30 -13.47 0.36 -2.24
CA TYR A 30 -12.20 0.00 -2.84
C TYR A 30 -12.25 0.07 -4.37
N LEU A 31 -13.27 -0.54 -4.99
CA LEU A 31 -13.43 -0.56 -6.45
C LEU A 31 -13.67 0.85 -7.03
N GLU A 32 -14.40 1.72 -6.35
CA GLU A 32 -14.58 3.12 -6.73
C GLU A 32 -13.26 3.90 -6.69
N SER A 33 -12.46 3.68 -5.63
CA SER A 33 -11.12 4.26 -5.51
C SER A 33 -10.18 3.72 -6.60
N ALA A 34 -10.21 2.41 -6.86
CA ALA A 34 -9.41 1.75 -7.89
C ALA A 34 -9.78 2.25 -9.29
N ALA A 35 -11.06 2.45 -9.59
CA ALA A 35 -11.51 3.06 -10.84
C ALA A 35 -10.96 4.49 -11.03
N THR A 36 -10.87 5.24 -9.93
CA THR A 36 -10.25 6.57 -9.95
C THR A 36 -8.74 6.50 -10.20
N GLN A 37 -8.04 5.55 -9.58
CA GLN A 37 -6.61 5.33 -9.82
C GLN A 37 -6.34 4.88 -11.27
N LEU A 38 -7.16 3.99 -11.82
CA LEU A 38 -7.07 3.56 -13.23
C LEU A 38 -7.20 4.73 -14.21
N ARG A 39 -8.09 5.69 -13.93
CA ARG A 39 -8.18 6.93 -14.72
C ARG A 39 -6.88 7.72 -14.70
N VAL A 40 -6.29 7.91 -13.51
CA VAL A 40 -4.99 8.61 -13.38
C VAL A 40 -3.88 7.86 -14.12
N LEU A 41 -3.82 6.52 -14.04
CA LEU A 41 -2.84 5.73 -14.77
C LEU A 41 -3.02 5.85 -16.29
N ALA A 42 -4.26 5.90 -16.77
CA ALA A 42 -4.58 6.10 -18.19
C ALA A 42 -4.14 7.48 -18.69
N GLU A 43 -4.40 8.54 -17.92
CA GLU A 43 -3.91 9.90 -18.19
C GLU A 43 -2.38 9.94 -18.30
N LEU A 44 -1.68 9.24 -17.42
CA LEU A 44 -0.22 9.14 -17.43
C LEU A 44 0.29 8.34 -18.63
N ALA A 45 -0.40 7.27 -19.02
CA ALA A 45 -0.08 6.49 -20.21
C ALA A 45 -0.21 7.34 -21.48
N ASP A 46 -1.30 8.10 -21.62
CA ASP A 46 -1.51 9.03 -22.74
C ASP A 46 -0.40 10.12 -22.78
N ARG A 47 -0.01 10.64 -21.61
CA ARG A 47 1.10 11.59 -21.51
C ARG A 47 2.43 10.99 -21.94
N LEU A 48 2.72 9.74 -21.54
CA LEU A 48 3.94 9.03 -21.93
C LEU A 48 3.92 8.60 -23.41
N ALA A 49 2.76 8.49 -24.05
CA ALA A 49 2.67 8.29 -25.49
C ALA A 49 3.15 9.53 -26.27
N VAL A 50 2.93 10.73 -25.72
CA VAL A 50 3.40 12.00 -26.31
C VAL A 50 4.84 12.33 -25.88
N ALA A 51 5.18 12.07 -24.62
CA ALA A 51 6.46 12.40 -24.01
C ALA A 51 6.98 11.23 -23.17
N GLY A 52 7.54 10.21 -23.81
CA GLY A 52 7.98 8.96 -23.15
C GLY A 52 9.02 9.14 -22.04
N ASN A 53 9.79 10.22 -22.06
CA ASN A 53 10.83 10.51 -21.08
C ASN A 53 10.38 11.54 -20.01
N ASP A 54 9.08 11.78 -19.87
CA ASP A 54 8.56 12.66 -18.83
C ASP A 54 8.79 12.06 -17.43
N ALA A 55 9.88 12.47 -16.79
CA ALA A 55 10.30 11.97 -15.49
C ALA A 55 9.23 12.15 -14.40
N LYS A 56 8.43 13.22 -14.46
CA LYS A 56 7.34 13.44 -13.49
C LYS A 56 6.19 12.48 -13.74
N ALA A 57 5.88 12.19 -15.00
CA ALA A 57 4.87 11.21 -15.35
C ALA A 57 5.31 9.79 -14.95
N LEU A 58 6.57 9.43 -15.17
CA LEU A 58 7.13 8.13 -14.78
C LEU A 58 7.13 7.93 -13.25
N ASP A 59 7.57 8.93 -12.49
CA ASP A 59 7.56 8.82 -11.03
C ASP A 59 6.13 8.74 -10.47
N ARG A 60 5.20 9.52 -11.03
CA ARG A 60 3.79 9.43 -10.64
C ARG A 60 3.15 8.09 -11.03
N LEU A 61 3.49 7.55 -12.21
CA LEU A 61 3.02 6.24 -12.67
C LEU A 61 3.47 5.15 -11.68
N ARG A 62 4.73 5.20 -11.26
CA ARG A 62 5.29 4.30 -10.24
C ARG A 62 4.53 4.43 -8.91
N GLN A 63 4.31 5.64 -8.41
CA GLN A 63 3.61 5.88 -7.14
C GLN A 63 2.15 5.38 -7.16
N GLU A 64 1.38 5.69 -8.20
CA GLU A 64 -0.02 5.24 -8.27
C GLU A 64 -0.13 3.72 -8.45
N THR A 65 0.79 3.13 -9.21
CA THR A 65 0.85 1.67 -9.37
C THR A 65 1.22 0.96 -8.05
N HIS A 66 2.14 1.54 -7.28
CA HIS A 66 2.56 1.00 -5.99
C HIS A 66 1.38 0.87 -5.01
N LYS A 67 0.45 1.84 -4.99
CA LYS A 67 -0.77 1.78 -4.17
C LYS A 67 -1.64 0.57 -4.54
N ILE A 68 -1.92 0.36 -5.84
CA ILE A 68 -2.69 -0.80 -6.31
C ILE A 68 -1.98 -2.10 -5.92
N ARG A 69 -0.66 -2.18 -6.12
CA ARG A 69 0.15 -3.34 -5.71
C ARG A 69 -0.03 -3.64 -4.22
N GLY A 70 0.02 -2.61 -3.36
CA GLY A 70 -0.05 -2.73 -1.91
C GLY A 70 -1.43 -3.18 -1.39
N SER A 71 -2.53 -2.67 -1.95
CA SER A 71 -3.89 -2.96 -1.45
C SER A 71 -4.62 -4.07 -2.19
N ALA A 72 -4.49 -4.23 -3.51
CA ALA A 72 -5.40 -5.05 -4.31
C ALA A 72 -5.53 -6.50 -3.82
N GLY A 73 -4.41 -7.16 -3.50
CA GLY A 73 -4.43 -8.53 -2.99
C GLY A 73 -5.10 -8.64 -1.61
N SER A 74 -5.05 -7.58 -0.79
CA SER A 74 -5.72 -7.52 0.51
C SER A 74 -7.24 -7.53 0.38
N TYR A 75 -7.75 -7.10 -0.78
CA TYR A 75 -9.16 -7.14 -1.17
C TYR A 75 -9.54 -8.37 -2.03
N GLY A 76 -8.59 -9.30 -2.24
CA GLY A 76 -8.80 -10.52 -3.03
C GLY A 76 -8.40 -10.42 -4.50
N PHE A 77 -7.94 -9.26 -4.98
CA PHE A 77 -7.49 -9.05 -6.35
C PHE A 77 -5.98 -9.31 -6.50
N TRP A 78 -5.58 -10.56 -6.29
CA TRP A 78 -4.17 -10.99 -6.34
C TRP A 78 -3.53 -10.79 -7.71
N GLU A 79 -4.28 -11.04 -8.77
CA GLU A 79 -3.82 -10.83 -10.13
C GLU A 79 -3.55 -9.34 -10.40
N ALA A 80 -4.44 -8.45 -9.95
CA ALA A 80 -4.25 -7.01 -10.05
C ALA A 80 -3.00 -6.55 -9.25
N SER A 81 -2.80 -7.07 -8.03
CA SER A 81 -1.59 -6.78 -7.23
C SER A 81 -0.31 -7.21 -7.96
N ARG A 82 -0.31 -8.39 -8.60
CA ARG A 82 0.82 -8.91 -9.38
C ARG A 82 1.08 -8.09 -10.64
N LEU A 83 0.04 -7.74 -11.39
CA LEU A 83 0.15 -6.89 -12.58
C LEU A 83 0.70 -5.51 -12.21
N ALA A 84 0.22 -4.93 -11.11
CA ALA A 84 0.74 -3.67 -10.59
C ALA A 84 2.23 -3.78 -10.22
N ALA A 85 2.67 -4.88 -9.59
CA ALA A 85 4.10 -5.09 -9.33
C ALA A 85 4.93 -5.10 -10.63
N GLY A 86 4.45 -5.76 -11.70
CA GLY A 86 5.13 -5.76 -12.99
C GLY A 86 5.18 -4.38 -13.65
N MET A 87 4.09 -3.62 -13.55
CA MET A 87 4.02 -2.24 -14.06
C MET A 87 4.95 -1.30 -13.28
N GLU A 88 5.02 -1.43 -11.95
CA GLU A 88 5.89 -0.64 -11.09
C GLU A 88 7.37 -0.90 -11.41
N GLU A 89 7.75 -2.16 -11.59
CA GLU A 89 9.12 -2.53 -11.97
C GLU A 89 9.49 -1.99 -13.36
N THR A 90 8.57 -2.12 -14.31
CA THR A 90 8.72 -1.56 -15.66
C THR A 90 8.92 -0.03 -15.59
N ALA A 91 8.17 0.67 -14.75
CA ALA A 91 8.33 2.11 -14.56
C ALA A 91 9.68 2.47 -13.92
N LYS A 92 10.18 1.68 -12.95
CA LYS A 92 11.52 1.85 -12.37
C LYS A 92 12.62 1.70 -13.42
N ASP A 93 12.52 0.68 -14.26
CA ASP A 93 13.46 0.47 -15.37
C ASP A 93 13.49 1.66 -16.33
N TRP A 94 12.32 2.24 -16.66
CA TRP A 94 12.24 3.44 -17.50
C TRP A 94 12.87 4.67 -16.87
N VAL A 95 12.68 4.88 -15.57
CA VAL A 95 13.34 5.97 -14.83
C VAL A 95 14.86 5.79 -14.82
N ALA A 96 15.35 4.55 -14.68
CA ALA A 96 16.77 4.24 -14.72
C ALA A 96 17.39 4.38 -16.13
N ARG A 97 16.56 4.30 -17.19
CA ARG A 97 16.99 4.35 -18.60
C ARG A 97 16.27 5.46 -19.37
N PRO A 98 16.51 6.75 -19.05
CA PRO A 98 15.77 7.86 -19.64
C PRO A 98 16.07 8.10 -21.14
N ASN A 99 17.14 7.51 -21.69
CA ASN A 99 17.55 7.72 -23.09
C ASN A 99 17.15 6.57 -24.04
N ASP A 100 16.34 5.63 -23.56
CA ASP A 100 15.86 4.51 -24.37
C ASP A 100 14.61 4.94 -25.15
N GLU A 101 14.84 5.45 -26.36
CA GLU A 101 13.83 6.05 -27.26
C GLU A 101 13.00 5.01 -28.04
N ASP A 102 13.47 3.76 -28.11
CA ASP A 102 12.78 2.68 -28.84
C ASP A 102 11.60 2.07 -28.04
N LEU A 103 11.47 2.44 -26.78
CA LEU A 103 10.39 1.98 -25.90
C LEU A 103 9.11 2.80 -26.12
N ASN A 104 8.06 2.17 -26.64
CA ASN A 104 6.71 2.73 -26.66
C ASN A 104 6.05 2.66 -25.27
N ARG A 105 6.58 3.47 -24.34
CA ARG A 105 6.18 3.48 -22.92
C ARG A 105 4.70 3.77 -22.72
N GLY A 106 4.13 4.68 -23.52
CA GLY A 106 2.70 4.98 -23.49
C GLY A 106 1.84 3.76 -23.81
N SER A 107 2.17 3.01 -24.87
CA SER A 107 1.39 1.81 -25.24
C SER A 107 1.53 0.68 -24.22
N VAL A 108 2.73 0.49 -23.65
CA VAL A 108 2.95 -0.50 -22.60
C VAL A 108 2.18 -0.11 -21.33
N ALA A 109 2.23 1.15 -20.91
CA ALA A 109 1.45 1.65 -19.78
C ALA A 109 -0.05 1.48 -20.02
N GLN A 110 -0.53 1.78 -21.23
CA GLN A 110 -1.94 1.61 -21.60
C GLN A 110 -2.38 0.14 -21.55
N TRP A 111 -1.51 -0.79 -21.98
CA TRP A 111 -1.76 -2.22 -21.86
C TRP A 111 -1.92 -2.64 -20.40
N PHE A 112 -1.01 -2.19 -19.51
CA PHE A 112 -1.14 -2.46 -18.08
C PHE A 112 -2.45 -1.92 -17.50
N VAL A 113 -2.87 -0.70 -17.87
CA VAL A 113 -4.15 -0.12 -17.42
C VAL A 113 -5.33 -1.02 -17.79
N VAL A 114 -5.37 -1.54 -19.01
CA VAL A 114 -6.45 -2.44 -19.45
C VAL A 114 -6.43 -3.76 -18.68
N GLN A 115 -5.26 -4.35 -18.49
CA GLN A 115 -5.12 -5.60 -17.74
C GLN A 115 -5.43 -5.43 -16.24
N LEU A 116 -5.09 -4.28 -15.66
CA LEU A 116 -5.45 -3.94 -14.29
C LEU A 116 -6.96 -3.76 -14.15
N ALA A 117 -7.62 -3.06 -15.09
CA ALA A 117 -9.07 -2.92 -15.10
C ALA A 117 -9.76 -4.29 -15.17
N GLU A 118 -9.32 -5.15 -16.08
CA GLU A 118 -9.82 -6.52 -16.23
C GLU A 118 -9.64 -7.34 -14.94
N ALA A 119 -8.44 -7.32 -14.35
CA ALA A 119 -8.14 -8.04 -13.11
C ALA A 119 -8.91 -7.50 -11.89
N LEU A 120 -9.31 -6.22 -11.91
CA LEU A 120 -10.17 -5.59 -10.91
C LEU A 120 -11.67 -5.74 -11.21
N GLN A 121 -12.04 -6.37 -12.34
CA GLN A 121 -13.42 -6.49 -12.82
C GLN A 121 -14.09 -5.13 -13.05
N LEU A 122 -13.31 -4.17 -13.55
CA LEU A 122 -13.73 -2.82 -13.89
C LEU A 122 -13.65 -2.61 -15.41
N GLU A 123 -14.47 -1.69 -15.91
CA GLU A 123 -14.33 -1.22 -17.28
C GLU A 123 -13.09 -0.31 -17.41
N PRO A 124 -12.27 -0.46 -18.47
CA PRO A 124 -11.15 0.42 -18.71
C PRO A 124 -11.65 1.85 -18.99
N PRO A 125 -11.00 2.89 -18.45
CA PRO A 125 -11.47 4.26 -18.62
C PRO A 125 -11.48 4.66 -20.11
N PRO A 126 -12.57 5.20 -20.66
CA PRO A 126 -12.66 5.58 -22.08
C PRO A 126 -11.75 6.77 -22.39
N ALA A 127 -11.28 6.88 -23.63
CA ALA A 127 -10.30 7.90 -24.05
C ALA A 127 -10.77 9.36 -23.77
N GLU A 128 -12.08 9.61 -23.83
CA GLU A 128 -12.68 10.93 -23.59
C GLU A 128 -12.57 11.37 -22.12
N GLU A 129 -12.63 10.41 -21.17
CA GLU A 129 -12.51 10.67 -19.73
C GLU A 129 -11.05 10.81 -19.27
N ARG A 130 -10.07 10.48 -20.14
CA ARG A 130 -8.62 10.61 -19.88
C ARG A 130 -8.09 12.01 -20.20
N SER A 131 -8.87 12.87 -20.87
CA SER A 131 -8.48 14.25 -21.19
C SER A 131 -9.21 15.29 -20.34
N SER A 132 -10.18 14.89 -19.52
CA SER A 132 -10.84 15.81 -18.60
C SER A 132 -9.87 16.16 -17.48
N ARG A 133 -9.19 17.31 -17.62
CA ARG A 133 -8.53 17.96 -16.49
C ARG A 133 -9.46 17.89 -15.27
N PRO A 134 -9.00 17.45 -14.10
CA PRO A 134 -9.41 18.14 -12.90
C PRO A 134 -8.83 19.55 -13.05
N ALA A 135 -9.59 20.48 -13.64
CA ALA A 135 -9.28 21.89 -13.59
C ALA A 135 -9.31 22.30 -12.12
N ASP A 136 -8.18 22.72 -11.57
CA ASP A 136 -8.09 23.40 -10.28
C ASP A 136 -9.03 22.87 -9.19
N ALA A 137 -9.07 21.55 -8.98
CA ALA A 137 -9.35 21.10 -7.63
C ALA A 137 -8.14 21.59 -6.82
N PRO A 138 -8.28 22.56 -5.90
CA PRO A 138 -7.18 22.89 -5.00
C PRO A 138 -6.66 21.58 -4.41
N PRO A 139 -5.35 21.44 -4.07
CA PRO A 139 -4.92 20.30 -3.27
C PRO A 139 -5.95 20.20 -2.16
N ALA A 140 -6.65 19.06 -2.08
CA ALA A 140 -7.70 18.87 -1.09
C ALA A 140 -7.08 19.42 0.19
N ARG A 141 -7.64 20.55 0.70
CA ARG A 141 -7.03 21.24 1.84
C ARG A 141 -6.71 20.12 2.81
N PRO A 142 -5.50 20.07 3.42
CA PRO A 142 -5.25 19.08 4.45
C PRO A 142 -6.46 19.16 5.37
N THR A 143 -7.29 18.12 5.33
CA THR A 143 -8.48 18.08 6.14
C THR A 143 -7.88 18.19 7.53
N PRO A 144 -8.20 19.26 8.30
CA PRO A 144 -7.72 19.34 9.68
C PRO A 144 -7.99 17.97 10.29
N PRO A 145 -7.02 17.37 11.01
CA PRO A 145 -7.13 15.98 11.45
C PRO A 145 -8.53 15.78 11.95
N ALA A 146 -9.27 14.89 11.28
CA ALA A 146 -10.60 14.55 11.73
C ALA A 146 -10.43 14.21 13.22
N PRO A 147 -11.16 14.87 14.13
CA PRO A 147 -11.07 14.53 15.54
C PRO A 147 -11.22 13.00 15.63
N PRO A 148 -10.35 12.33 16.41
CA PRO A 148 -10.18 10.89 16.33
C PRO A 148 -11.55 10.22 16.33
N PRO A 149 -11.84 9.29 15.38
CA PRO A 149 -13.07 8.52 15.47
C PRO A 149 -13.03 7.81 16.82
N ALA A 150 -13.86 8.29 17.75
CA ALA A 150 -13.85 7.88 19.13
C ALA A 150 -14.24 6.41 19.25
N GLY A 151 -13.23 5.53 19.22
CA GLY A 151 -13.28 4.18 19.74
C GLY A 151 -13.14 4.18 21.26
N THR A 152 -14.16 4.75 21.92
CA THR A 152 -14.56 4.71 23.34
C THR A 152 -13.54 4.24 24.41
N GLY A 153 -12.90 5.22 25.04
CA GLY A 153 -12.35 5.15 26.40
C GLY A 153 -11.28 6.23 26.63
N PRO A 154 -11.23 6.92 27.80
CA PRO A 154 -10.10 7.75 28.15
C PRO A 154 -8.85 6.85 28.33
N GLY A 155 -7.89 6.94 27.41
CA GLY A 155 -6.64 6.18 27.50
C GLY A 155 -5.82 6.22 26.21
N ALA A 156 -4.51 5.98 26.33
CA ALA A 156 -3.59 5.92 25.19
C ALA A 156 -4.00 4.82 24.18
N PRO A 157 -3.69 5.01 22.87
CA PRO A 157 -3.98 4.02 21.85
C PRO A 157 -3.18 2.73 22.07
N GLU A 158 -3.76 1.59 21.73
CA GLU A 158 -3.07 0.30 21.73
C GLU A 158 -2.38 0.05 20.39
N VAL A 159 -2.98 0.54 19.31
CA VAL A 159 -2.45 0.40 17.94
C VAL A 159 -2.42 1.78 17.28
N ILE A 160 -1.36 2.07 16.54
CA ILE A 160 -1.20 3.27 15.73
C ILE A 160 -0.93 2.78 14.30
N VAL A 161 -1.65 3.30 13.31
CA VAL A 161 -1.48 2.93 11.90
C VAL A 161 -0.94 4.14 11.14
N VAL A 162 0.15 3.96 10.39
CA VAL A 162 0.71 4.98 9.50
C VAL A 162 0.80 4.39 8.10
N GLU A 163 -0.13 4.75 7.24
CA GLU A 163 -0.33 4.15 5.91
C GLU A 163 -1.01 5.18 5.00
N ASP A 164 -0.35 5.54 3.89
CA ASP A 164 -0.84 6.55 2.96
C ASP A 164 -1.87 5.98 1.98
N ASP A 165 -1.92 4.66 1.76
CA ASP A 165 -2.97 4.04 0.98
C ASP A 165 -4.33 4.10 1.74
N PRO A 166 -5.31 4.89 1.27
CA PRO A 166 -6.64 4.97 1.88
C PRO A 166 -7.30 3.60 2.03
N ALA A 167 -7.17 2.75 1.03
CA ALA A 167 -7.82 1.44 0.99
C ALA A 167 -7.21 0.48 2.01
N LEU A 168 -5.89 0.40 2.09
CA LEU A 168 -5.23 -0.52 3.02
C LEU A 168 -5.44 -0.09 4.47
N ALA A 169 -5.26 1.20 4.80
CA ALA A 169 -5.52 1.60 6.17
C ALA A 169 -7.02 1.56 6.52
N GLY A 170 -7.95 1.81 5.59
CA GLY A 170 -9.38 1.57 5.82
C GLY A 170 -9.68 0.12 6.20
N LEU A 171 -9.06 -0.85 5.51
CA LEU A 171 -9.16 -2.28 5.82
C LEU A 171 -8.61 -2.62 7.21
N LEU A 172 -7.44 -2.08 7.58
CA LEU A 172 -6.84 -2.28 8.90
C LEU A 172 -7.68 -1.64 10.01
N GLU A 173 -8.12 -0.39 9.83
CA GLU A 173 -8.97 0.34 10.78
C GLU A 173 -10.29 -0.41 11.04
N TYR A 174 -10.92 -0.96 10.00
CA TYR A 174 -12.09 -1.82 10.16
C TYR A 174 -11.78 -3.04 11.03
N GLY A 175 -10.70 -3.75 10.71
CA GLY A 175 -10.29 -4.94 11.45
C GLY A 175 -9.99 -4.67 12.92
N LEU A 176 -9.33 -3.54 13.21
CA LEU A 176 -9.01 -3.09 14.55
C LEU A 176 -10.29 -2.71 15.33
N ARG A 177 -11.22 -1.98 14.69
CA ARG A 177 -12.50 -1.61 15.28
C ARG A 177 -13.34 -2.84 15.62
N ALA A 178 -13.42 -3.81 14.71
CA ALA A 178 -14.17 -5.05 14.91
C ALA A 178 -13.63 -5.89 16.08
N ARG A 179 -12.35 -5.74 16.45
CA ARG A 179 -11.72 -6.39 17.61
C ARG A 179 -11.65 -5.51 18.86
N GLY A 180 -12.25 -4.32 18.84
CA GLY A 180 -12.29 -3.42 19.98
C GLY A 180 -10.90 -2.92 20.41
N TYR A 181 -9.99 -2.69 19.45
CA TYR A 181 -8.75 -1.97 19.75
C TYR A 181 -9.01 -0.48 19.84
N ARG A 182 -8.35 0.20 20.80
CA ARG A 182 -8.18 1.65 20.73
C ARG A 182 -7.06 1.95 19.74
N PHE A 183 -7.35 2.68 18.66
CA PHE A 183 -6.34 3.02 17.67
C PHE A 183 -6.48 4.44 17.14
N VAL A 184 -5.39 4.94 16.56
CA VAL A 184 -5.34 6.17 15.77
C VAL A 184 -4.66 5.87 14.44
N SER A 185 -5.04 6.57 13.38
CA SER A 185 -4.44 6.41 12.04
C SER A 185 -3.93 7.73 11.49
N PHE A 186 -2.84 7.65 10.75
CA PHE A 186 -2.18 8.74 10.05
C PHE A 186 -1.97 8.36 8.59
N ARG A 187 -2.17 9.33 7.69
CA ARG A 187 -2.03 9.15 6.24
C ARG A 187 -0.76 9.79 5.67
N ASN A 188 0.06 10.37 6.54
CA ASN A 188 1.25 11.11 6.20
C ASN A 188 2.33 10.86 7.26
N GLY A 189 3.54 10.51 6.83
CA GLY A 189 4.64 10.20 7.74
C GLY A 189 5.09 11.37 8.62
N ARG A 190 5.02 12.61 8.11
CA ARG A 190 5.40 13.81 8.86
C ARG A 190 4.40 14.10 9.97
N ASP A 191 3.12 14.13 9.64
CA ASP A 191 2.05 14.33 10.62
C ASP A 191 2.06 13.23 11.69
N ALA A 192 2.33 11.99 11.27
CA ALA A 192 2.50 10.85 12.18
C ALA A 192 3.66 11.06 13.14
N LEU A 193 4.85 11.40 12.63
CA LEU A 193 6.04 11.60 13.46
C LEU A 193 5.83 12.73 14.48
N ASP A 194 5.29 13.87 14.05
CA ASP A 194 5.03 15.01 14.94
C ASP A 194 4.05 14.62 16.07
N ALA A 195 2.98 13.90 15.74
CA ALA A 195 2.03 13.40 16.73
C ALA A 195 2.63 12.33 17.66
N LEU A 196 3.43 11.41 17.14
CA LEU A 196 4.10 10.34 17.91
C LEU A 196 5.13 10.90 18.90
N LEU A 197 5.84 11.96 18.54
CA LEU A 197 6.75 12.64 19.45
C LEU A 197 5.99 13.30 20.62
N ALA A 198 4.83 13.90 20.33
CA ALA A 198 3.99 14.59 21.31
C ALA A 198 3.10 13.66 22.15
N LEU A 199 2.84 12.42 21.71
CA LEU A 199 1.87 11.52 22.32
C LEU A 199 2.32 11.07 23.71
N ASP A 200 1.51 11.35 24.74
CA ASP A 200 1.65 10.72 26.05
C ASP A 200 1.04 9.31 26.02
N VAL A 201 1.90 8.30 26.17
CA VAL A 201 1.50 6.89 26.17
C VAL A 201 1.03 6.40 27.53
N ALA A 202 1.07 7.24 28.58
CA ALA A 202 0.60 6.90 29.93
C ALA A 202 1.17 5.56 30.47
N GLY A 203 2.45 5.30 30.22
CA GLY A 203 3.13 4.06 30.62
C GLY A 203 2.82 2.83 29.76
N MET A 204 2.03 2.97 28.69
CA MET A 204 1.82 1.92 27.68
C MET A 204 2.93 1.92 26.63
N GLN A 205 3.04 0.83 25.87
CA GLN A 205 3.87 0.72 24.67
C GLN A 205 2.97 0.36 23.47
N PRO A 206 2.41 1.37 22.76
CA PRO A 206 1.54 1.12 21.62
C PRO A 206 2.26 0.36 20.51
N LEU A 207 1.51 -0.49 19.81
CA LEU A 207 1.95 -1.11 18.56
C LEU A 207 1.82 -0.09 17.43
N LEU A 208 2.91 0.23 16.75
CA LEU A 208 2.96 1.08 15.57
C LEU A 208 3.06 0.20 14.32
N LEU A 209 1.98 0.12 13.54
CA LEU A 209 1.99 -0.42 12.18
C LEU A 209 2.45 0.70 11.23
N LEU A 210 3.67 0.59 10.72
CA LEU A 210 4.34 1.65 9.98
C LEU A 210 4.62 1.21 8.55
N ASP A 211 4.06 1.89 7.56
CA ASP A 211 4.49 1.69 6.18
C ASP A 211 5.93 2.15 5.98
N VAL A 212 6.70 1.33 5.28
CA VAL A 212 8.07 1.65 4.88
C VAL A 212 8.07 2.73 3.80
N ASP A 213 7.19 2.59 2.81
CA ASP A 213 7.23 3.36 1.56
C ASP A 213 6.35 4.62 1.60
N LEU A 214 6.36 5.32 2.74
CA LEU A 214 5.60 6.56 2.90
C LEU A 214 6.16 7.70 2.02
N PRO A 215 5.29 8.51 1.38
CA PRO A 215 5.73 9.67 0.63
C PRO A 215 6.49 10.69 1.51
N ALA A 216 7.58 11.23 0.96
CA ALA A 216 8.44 12.28 1.54
C ALA A 216 9.24 11.93 2.81
N LEU A 217 8.72 11.07 3.70
CA LEU A 217 9.41 10.61 4.91
C LEU A 217 9.14 9.12 5.11
N ASP A 218 10.16 8.30 4.85
CA ASP A 218 10.06 6.84 4.91
C ASP A 218 9.96 6.29 6.35
N GLY A 219 9.44 5.08 6.47
CA GLY A 219 9.21 4.44 7.76
C GLY A 219 10.49 4.15 8.56
N TYR A 220 11.63 3.91 7.90
CA TYR A 220 12.90 3.70 8.62
C TYR A 220 13.37 5.00 9.28
N SER A 221 13.29 6.13 8.56
CA SER A 221 13.61 7.46 9.10
C SER A 221 12.73 7.82 10.31
N ILE A 222 11.45 7.42 10.29
CA ILE A 222 10.54 7.59 11.43
C ILE A 222 11.00 6.72 12.61
N LEU A 223 11.26 5.42 12.39
CA LEU A 223 11.75 4.51 13.44
C LEU A 223 13.07 4.98 14.06
N GLU A 224 14.02 5.45 13.26
CA GLU A 224 15.29 6.00 13.74
C GLU A 224 15.05 7.19 14.66
N THR A 225 14.20 8.12 14.25
CA THR A 225 13.87 9.31 15.05
C THR A 225 13.17 8.92 16.35
N LEU A 226 12.20 8.01 16.31
CA LEU A 226 11.53 7.53 17.53
C LEU A 226 12.48 6.79 18.47
N THR A 227 13.43 6.03 17.94
CA THR A 227 14.44 5.33 18.76
C THR A 227 15.33 6.32 19.50
N ARG A 228 15.67 7.44 18.87
CA ARG A 228 16.48 8.51 19.49
C ARG A 228 15.68 9.35 20.49
N GLU A 229 14.50 9.82 20.11
CA GLU A 229 13.74 10.83 20.87
C GLU A 229 12.74 10.21 21.87
N ARG A 230 12.27 8.99 21.62
CA ARG A 230 11.27 8.24 22.41
C ARG A 230 11.69 6.77 22.60
N PRO A 231 12.90 6.50 23.13
CA PRO A 231 13.48 5.14 23.16
C PRO A 231 12.57 4.15 23.90
N GLY A 232 12.28 3.02 23.25
CA GLY A 232 11.49 1.94 23.84
C GLY A 232 10.00 2.24 24.06
N GLN A 233 9.50 3.37 23.53
CA GLN A 233 8.11 3.79 23.73
C GLN A 233 7.12 3.09 22.79
N TYR A 234 7.56 2.71 21.59
CA TYR A 234 6.72 2.12 20.56
C TYR A 234 7.24 0.74 20.16
N ARG A 235 6.32 -0.20 19.96
CA ARG A 235 6.61 -1.49 19.31
C ARG A 235 6.33 -1.33 17.83
N VAL A 236 7.36 -1.28 17.00
CA VAL A 236 7.19 -0.98 15.58
C VAL A 236 7.12 -2.27 14.77
N VAL A 237 6.07 -2.41 13.96
CA VAL A 237 5.95 -3.45 12.94
C VAL A 237 5.85 -2.77 11.59
N PHE A 238 6.73 -3.12 10.68
CA PHE A 238 6.68 -2.57 9.33
C PHE A 238 5.57 -3.20 8.50
N THR A 239 4.92 -2.41 7.67
CA THR A 239 4.16 -2.89 6.52
C THR A 239 4.92 -2.53 5.27
N THR A 240 5.06 -3.44 4.31
CA THR A 240 5.94 -3.19 3.16
C THR A 240 5.57 -4.06 1.96
N VAL A 241 5.75 -3.56 0.74
CA VAL A 241 5.68 -4.39 -0.48
C VAL A 241 6.96 -5.21 -0.70
N HIS A 242 8.00 -4.96 0.09
CA HIS A 242 9.31 -5.60 0.00
C HIS A 242 9.36 -6.83 0.91
N GLY A 243 9.20 -8.00 0.30
CA GLY A 243 9.18 -9.28 1.02
C GLY A 243 10.49 -10.06 0.99
N ASP A 244 11.58 -9.50 0.44
CA ASP A 244 12.86 -10.21 0.36
C ASP A 244 13.60 -10.24 1.71
N GLU A 245 14.53 -11.19 1.82
CA GLU A 245 15.28 -11.43 3.06
C GLU A 245 16.12 -10.23 3.48
N SER A 246 16.71 -9.50 2.53
CA SER A 246 17.54 -8.33 2.82
C SER A 246 16.75 -7.19 3.46
N GLU A 247 15.57 -6.87 2.94
CA GLU A 247 14.72 -5.82 3.49
C GLU A 247 14.12 -6.22 4.84
N GLN A 248 13.76 -7.50 5.01
CA GLN A 248 13.33 -8.00 6.32
C GLN A 248 14.45 -7.92 7.36
N LEU A 249 15.67 -8.31 7.00
CA LEU A 249 16.83 -8.23 7.88
C LEU A 249 17.12 -6.79 8.29
N ARG A 250 17.09 -5.86 7.33
CA ARG A 250 17.26 -4.43 7.58
C ARG A 250 16.24 -3.88 8.58
N GLY A 251 14.98 -4.26 8.44
CA GLY A 251 13.91 -3.91 9.39
C GLY A 251 14.18 -4.39 10.81
N LEU A 252 14.57 -5.66 10.95
CA LEU A 252 14.87 -6.25 12.26
C LEU A 252 16.12 -5.65 12.90
N GLU A 253 17.18 -5.41 12.12
CA GLU A 253 18.41 -4.75 12.58
C GLU A 253 18.16 -3.29 13.00
N ALA A 254 17.19 -2.62 12.38
CA ALA A 254 16.75 -1.27 12.76
C ALA A 254 15.93 -1.26 14.08
N GLY A 255 15.61 -2.43 14.65
CA GLY A 255 14.88 -2.55 15.91
C GLY A 255 13.37 -2.73 15.76
N ALA A 256 12.88 -3.05 14.56
CA ALA A 256 11.47 -3.44 14.38
C ALA A 256 11.17 -4.79 15.05
N LEU A 257 9.93 -4.95 15.51
CA LEU A 257 9.42 -6.15 16.17
C LEU A 257 9.13 -7.28 15.17
N ASP A 258 8.53 -6.95 14.02
CA ASP A 258 8.16 -7.88 12.94
C ASP A 258 7.80 -7.05 11.68
N TYR A 259 7.38 -7.73 10.62
CA TYR A 259 6.85 -7.14 9.39
C TYR A 259 5.56 -7.81 8.92
N LEU A 260 4.79 -7.07 8.12
CA LEU A 260 3.66 -7.52 7.34
C LEU A 260 3.94 -7.22 5.87
N VAL A 261 4.17 -8.27 5.08
CA VAL A 261 4.38 -8.14 3.64
C VAL A 261 3.03 -7.89 2.96
N LYS A 262 2.95 -6.83 2.18
CA LYS A 262 1.83 -6.48 1.31
C LYS A 262 1.85 -7.39 0.08
N PRO A 263 0.68 -7.85 -0.42
CA PRO A 263 -0.67 -7.58 0.10
C PRO A 263 -0.98 -8.30 1.42
N ILE A 264 -1.69 -7.62 2.33
CA ILE A 264 -1.91 -8.06 3.71
C ILE A 264 -3.20 -8.87 3.81
N SER A 265 -3.09 -10.11 4.29
CA SER A 265 -4.27 -10.85 4.76
C SER A 265 -4.76 -10.26 6.08
N LEU A 266 -5.92 -9.59 6.05
CA LEU A 266 -6.51 -8.95 7.25
C LEU A 266 -6.65 -9.94 8.42
N ARG A 267 -7.04 -11.19 8.14
CA ARG A 267 -7.20 -12.23 9.16
C ARG A 267 -5.88 -12.56 9.85
N VAL A 268 -4.81 -12.73 9.08
CA VAL A 268 -3.47 -13.03 9.60
C VAL A 268 -2.92 -11.83 10.35
N ALA A 269 -3.04 -10.63 9.79
CA ALA A 269 -2.58 -9.40 10.42
C ALA A 269 -3.21 -9.20 11.79
N LEU A 270 -4.53 -9.38 11.92
CA LEU A 270 -5.21 -9.18 13.19
C LEU A 270 -4.88 -10.24 14.25
N GLU A 271 -4.53 -11.47 13.84
CA GLU A 271 -4.02 -12.50 14.77
C GLU A 271 -2.58 -12.18 15.22
N LYS A 272 -1.73 -11.67 14.32
CA LYS A 272 -0.39 -11.16 14.68
C LYS A 272 -0.47 -9.96 15.63
N ILE A 273 -1.31 -8.97 15.33
CA ILE A 273 -1.56 -7.78 16.15
C ILE A 273 -2.00 -8.18 17.56
N ARG A 274 -2.90 -9.16 17.69
CA ARG A 274 -3.33 -9.70 19.00
C ARG A 274 -2.13 -10.15 19.85
N ARG A 275 -1.20 -10.88 19.25
CA ARG A 275 0.01 -11.38 19.93
C ARG A 275 0.97 -10.25 20.30
N TRP A 276 1.21 -9.29 19.40
CA TRP A 276 2.14 -8.18 19.67
C TRP A 276 1.61 -7.20 20.71
N VAL A 277 0.30 -6.95 20.74
CA VAL A 277 -0.34 -6.12 21.79
C VAL A 277 -0.39 -6.86 23.13
N GLY A 278 -0.35 -8.21 23.12
CA GLY A 278 -0.36 -9.03 24.33
C GLY A 278 -1.77 -9.37 24.85
N ARG A 279 -2.74 -9.53 23.93
CA ARG A 279 -4.12 -9.95 24.23
C ARG A 279 -4.34 -11.45 24.00
#